data_AF-A0A6M3IRG3-F1
#
_entry.id   AF-A0A6M3IRG3-F1
#
_cell.length_a   1.000
_cell.length_b   1.000
_cell.length_c   1.000
_cell.angle_alpha   90.00
_cell.angle_beta   90.00
_cell.angle_gamma   90.00
#
_symmetry.space_group_name_H-M   'P 1'
#
loop_
_entity.id
_entity.type
_entity.pdbx_description
1 polymer ?
#
loop_
_entity_poly.entity_id
_entity_poly.type
_entity_poly.pdbx_seq_one_letter_code
_entity_poly.pdbx_strand_id
1 'polypeptide(L)'
;MLAVAGTGRICRLTEIAQAKEEEMENVRIENEKLKVEASTDIRDKILAEIRRVFGSKAQQAIEIASCENNPYADNYDPFRVNLNSDSSRDYGIFQVNDLWVRVYGSEFKRSWKKNIETAKKIFDRSGNWKMWYSSWNCHRLG
;
A
#
# COMPACT_ATOMS: atom_id res chain seq x y z
N MET A 1 48.46 -9.94 50.64
CA MET A 1 47.13 -9.32 50.43
C MET A 1 47.14 -8.70 49.04
N LEU A 2 46.51 -9.33 48.04
CA LEU A 2 46.32 -8.71 46.72
C LEU A 2 44.88 -8.23 46.61
N ALA A 3 44.72 -6.93 46.41
CA ALA A 3 43.43 -6.26 46.28
C ALA A 3 42.83 -6.50 44.89
N VAL A 4 41.55 -6.86 44.89
CA VAL A 4 40.69 -7.01 43.71
C VAL A 4 40.35 -5.63 43.16
N ALA A 5 40.80 -5.32 41.95
CA ALA A 5 40.42 -4.10 41.23
C ALA A 5 40.17 -4.42 39.75
N GLY A 6 39.01 -5.00 39.44
CA GLY A 6 38.66 -5.37 38.05
C GLY A 6 37.18 -5.33 37.70
N THR A 7 36.27 -5.10 38.65
CA THR A 7 34.83 -5.31 38.44
C THR A 7 34.07 -4.06 37.96
N GLY A 8 34.54 -2.85 38.24
CA GLY A 8 33.78 -1.63 37.94
C GLY A 8 33.69 -1.24 36.46
N ARG A 9 34.66 -1.65 35.62
CA ARG A 9 34.69 -1.29 34.18
C ARG A 9 33.80 -2.18 33.32
N ILE A 10 33.64 -3.45 33.72
CA ILE A 10 32.83 -4.42 32.97
C ILE A 10 31.34 -4.14 33.18
N CYS A 11 30.89 -3.92 34.43
CA CYS A 11 29.49 -3.58 34.71
C CYS A 11 28.99 -2.34 33.95
N ARG A 12 29.81 -1.28 33.90
CA ARG A 12 29.45 -0.01 33.25
C ARG A 12 29.30 -0.13 31.72
N LEU A 13 30.05 -1.04 31.08
CA LEU A 13 29.96 -1.26 29.63
C LEU A 13 28.70 -2.05 29.28
N THR A 14 28.30 -3.02 30.10
CA THR A 14 27.04 -3.76 29.94
C THR A 14 25.83 -2.86 30.15
N GLU A 15 25.82 -1.99 31.15
CA GLU A 15 24.72 -1.03 31.37
C GLU A 15 24.55 -0.07 30.17
N ILE A 16 25.65 0.42 29.60
CA ILE A 16 25.62 1.27 28.39
C ILE A 16 25.11 0.49 27.17
N ALA A 17 25.48 -0.79 27.03
CA ALA A 17 25.01 -1.62 25.92
C ALA A 17 23.51 -1.91 26.03
N GLN A 18 23.02 -2.23 27.23
CA GLN A 18 21.58 -2.47 27.48
C GLN A 18 20.75 -1.21 27.23
N ALA A 19 21.20 -0.05 27.72
CA ALA A 19 20.51 1.22 27.47
C ALA A 19 20.41 1.55 25.97
N LYS A 20 21.45 1.23 25.18
CA LYS A 20 21.43 1.43 23.72
C LYS A 20 20.47 0.47 23.01
N GLU A 21 20.36 -0.77 23.48
CA GLU A 21 19.42 -1.75 22.92
C GLU A 21 17.97 -1.32 23.19
N GLU A 22 17.67 -0.86 24.41
CA GLU A 22 16.37 -0.30 24.77
C GLU A 22 16.05 0.96 23.95
N GLU A 23 17.02 1.86 23.74
CA GLU A 23 16.85 3.06 22.91
C GLU A 23 16.52 2.68 21.45
N MET A 24 17.26 1.73 20.86
CA MET A 24 17.00 1.27 19.50
C MET A 24 15.63 0.60 19.34
N GLU A 25 15.20 -0.19 20.32
CA GLU A 25 13.87 -0.82 20.29
C GLU A 25 12.75 0.22 20.42
N ASN A 26 12.91 1.23 21.27
CA ASN A 26 11.95 2.33 21.38
C ASN A 26 11.84 3.10 20.05
N VAL A 27 12.96 3.39 19.39
CA VAL A 27 12.98 4.04 18.06
C VAL A 27 12.27 3.17 17.02
N ARG A 28 12.46 1.85 17.06
CA ARG A 28 11.76 0.94 16.15
C ARG A 28 10.25 0.97 16.36
N ILE A 29 9.78 0.91 17.60
CA ILE A 29 8.36 0.97 17.95
C ILE A 29 7.73 2.29 17.49
N GLU A 30 8.41 3.41 17.70
CA GLU A 30 7.93 4.73 17.27
C GLU A 30 7.83 4.81 15.74
N ASN A 31 8.83 4.28 15.02
CA ASN A 31 8.78 4.20 13.55
C ASN A 31 7.64 3.30 13.05
N GLU A 32 7.34 2.20 13.73
CA GLU A 32 6.19 1.34 13.39
C GLU A 32 4.86 2.08 13.60
N LYS A 33 4.70 2.82 14.71
CA LYS A 33 3.51 3.65 14.96
C LYS A 33 3.31 4.72 13.88
N LEU A 34 4.37 5.47 13.55
CA LEU A 34 4.32 6.50 12.50
C LEU A 34 3.94 5.91 11.13
N LYS A 35 4.42 4.70 10.81
CA LYS A 35 4.02 3.98 9.58
C LYS A 35 2.53 3.63 9.58
N VAL A 36 1.98 3.17 10.71
CA VAL A 36 0.56 2.83 10.83
C VAL A 36 -0.32 4.07 10.69
N GLU A 37 0.05 5.18 11.34
CA GLU A 37 -0.67 6.45 11.25
C GLU A 37 -0.66 7.01 9.82
N ALA A 38 0.53 7.06 9.18
CA ALA A 38 0.66 7.48 7.79
C ALA A 38 -0.10 6.58 6.81
N SER A 39 -0.13 5.27 7.06
CA SER A 39 -0.91 4.29 6.29
C SER A 39 -2.41 4.53 6.40
N THR A 40 -2.88 4.88 7.59
CA THR A 40 -4.30 5.19 7.82
C THR A 40 -4.71 6.47 7.08
N ASP A 41 -3.86 7.50 7.12
CA ASP A 41 -4.08 8.75 6.39
C ASP A 41 -4.13 8.55 4.86
N ILE A 42 -3.22 7.75 4.28
CA ILE A 42 -3.24 7.50 2.83
C ILE A 42 -4.46 6.67 2.40
N ARG A 43 -4.85 5.68 3.20
CA ARG A 43 -6.04 4.86 2.94
C ARG A 43 -7.30 5.72 2.85
N ASP A 44 -7.50 6.62 3.80
CA ASP A 44 -8.69 7.47 3.82
C ASP A 44 -8.70 8.46 2.65
N LYS A 45 -7.53 8.98 2.26
CA LYS A 45 -7.37 9.79 1.04
C LYS A 45 -7.73 9.03 -0.24
N ILE A 46 -7.32 7.75 -0.34
CA ILE A 46 -7.67 6.88 -1.47
C ILE A 46 -9.18 6.63 -1.50
N LEU A 47 -9.78 6.24 -0.37
CA LEU A 47 -11.22 5.97 -0.28
C LEU A 47 -12.05 7.22 -0.60
N ALA A 48 -11.65 8.40 -0.11
CA ALA A 48 -12.29 9.67 -0.44
C ALA A 48 -12.21 9.96 -1.94
N GLU A 49 -11.07 9.71 -2.57
CA GLU A 49 -10.88 9.91 -4.01
C GLU A 49 -11.72 8.94 -4.84
N ILE A 50 -11.80 7.66 -4.45
CA ILE A 50 -12.68 6.68 -5.12
C ILE A 50 -14.13 7.15 -5.04
N ARG A 51 -14.59 7.61 -3.87
CA ARG A 51 -15.95 8.16 -3.69
C ARG A 51 -16.20 9.37 -4.60
N ARG A 52 -15.24 10.29 -4.67
CA ARG A 52 -15.31 11.48 -5.53
C ARG A 52 -15.40 11.11 -7.01
N VAL A 53 -14.60 10.16 -7.47
CA VAL A 53 -14.47 9.81 -8.90
C VAL A 53 -15.62 8.90 -9.38
N PHE A 54 -16.05 7.94 -8.56
CA PHE A 54 -17.05 6.94 -8.97
C PHE A 54 -18.48 7.29 -8.55
N GLY A 55 -18.69 8.23 -7.63
CA GLY A 55 -20.02 8.71 -7.24
C GLY A 55 -20.93 7.57 -6.77
N SER A 56 -22.07 7.36 -7.45
CA SER A 56 -23.02 6.29 -7.12
C SER A 56 -22.45 4.87 -7.25
N LYS A 57 -21.31 4.70 -7.95
CA LYS A 57 -20.59 3.43 -8.11
C LYS A 57 -19.44 3.25 -7.12
N ALA A 58 -19.25 4.18 -6.19
CA ALA A 58 -18.12 4.18 -5.26
C ALA A 58 -18.00 2.89 -4.44
N GLN A 59 -19.11 2.33 -3.96
CA GLN A 59 -19.06 1.10 -3.15
C GLN A 59 -18.50 -0.08 -3.96
N GLN A 60 -18.98 -0.28 -5.18
CA GLN A 60 -18.46 -1.31 -6.09
C GLN A 60 -16.99 -1.05 -6.44
N ALA A 61 -16.62 0.21 -6.65
CA ALA A 61 -15.25 0.60 -6.95
C ALA A 61 -14.28 0.32 -5.79
N ILE A 62 -14.72 0.51 -4.54
CA ILE A 62 -13.95 0.18 -3.33
C ILE A 62 -13.75 -1.33 -3.23
N GLU A 63 -14.77 -2.13 -3.53
CA GLU A 63 -14.68 -3.59 -3.53
C GLU A 63 -13.68 -4.09 -4.59
N ILE A 64 -13.74 -3.55 -5.81
CA ILE A 64 -12.77 -3.84 -6.87
C ILE A 64 -11.36 -3.40 -6.47
N ALA A 65 -11.18 -2.17 -5.98
CA ALA A 65 -9.87 -1.68 -5.55
C ALA A 65 -9.27 -2.58 -4.46
N SER A 66 -10.06 -2.98 -3.47
CA SER A 66 -9.62 -3.87 -2.38
C SER A 66 -9.15 -5.22 -2.94
N CYS A 67 -9.98 -5.81 -3.80
CA CYS A 67 -9.68 -7.04 -4.53
C CYS A 67 -8.34 -7.01 -5.30
N GLU A 68 -8.15 -5.97 -6.10
CA GLU A 68 -6.98 -5.81 -6.96
C GLU A 68 -5.72 -5.48 -6.17
N ASN A 69 -5.84 -4.59 -5.18
CA ASN A 69 -4.69 -3.98 -4.52
C ASN A 69 -4.23 -4.71 -3.26
N ASN A 70 -5.14 -5.25 -2.44
CA ASN A 70 -4.78 -6.13 -1.34
C ASN A 70 -6.03 -6.81 -0.74
N PRO A 71 -6.46 -7.99 -1.24
CA PRO A 71 -7.68 -8.62 -0.76
C PRO A 71 -7.58 -9.14 0.69
N TYR A 72 -6.38 -9.16 1.28
CA TYR A 72 -6.11 -9.74 2.59
C TYR A 72 -5.55 -8.73 3.61
N ALA A 73 -5.47 -7.44 3.26
CA ALA A 73 -5.05 -6.42 4.20
C ALA A 73 -5.93 -5.16 4.12
N ASP A 74 -6.11 -4.51 5.26
CA ASP A 74 -6.90 -3.29 5.36
C ASP A 74 -6.21 -2.05 4.77
N ASN A 75 -5.01 -2.19 4.20
CA ASN A 75 -4.19 -1.11 3.68
C ASN A 75 -4.00 -1.18 2.16
N TYR A 76 -4.20 -0.05 1.51
CA TYR A 76 -3.89 0.14 0.09
C TYR A 76 -2.41 0.48 -0.11
N ASP A 77 -1.76 -0.22 -1.03
CA ASP A 77 -0.47 0.17 -1.59
C ASP A 77 -0.68 1.02 -2.86
N PRO A 78 -0.50 2.35 -2.79
CA PRO A 78 -0.71 3.26 -3.91
C PRO A 78 0.22 3.03 -5.10
N PHE A 79 1.32 2.30 -4.89
CA PHE A 79 2.35 2.07 -5.90
C PHE A 79 2.53 0.57 -6.21
N ARG A 80 1.57 -0.28 -5.83
CA ARG A 80 1.62 -1.72 -6.11
C ARG A 80 1.85 -1.95 -7.60
N VAL A 81 2.81 -2.81 -7.92
CA VAL A 81 3.07 -3.28 -9.29
C VAL A 81 2.99 -4.80 -9.33
N ASN A 82 2.22 -5.33 -10.26
CA ASN A 82 2.17 -6.75 -10.56
C ASN A 82 2.73 -7.02 -11.97
N LEU A 83 3.53 -8.08 -12.11
CA LEU A 83 4.05 -8.53 -13.41
C LEU A 83 3.21 -9.73 -13.89
N ASN A 84 2.68 -9.62 -15.09
CA ASN A 84 1.88 -10.67 -15.71
C ASN A 84 2.75 -11.63 -16.53
N SER A 85 2.20 -12.80 -16.85
CA SER A 85 2.89 -13.84 -17.63
C SER A 85 3.24 -13.40 -19.06
N ASP A 86 2.50 -12.45 -19.61
CA ASP A 86 2.75 -11.83 -20.93
C ASP A 86 3.75 -10.65 -20.87
N SER A 87 4.43 -10.47 -19.74
CA SER A 87 5.35 -9.35 -19.46
C SER A 87 4.69 -7.97 -19.35
N SER A 88 3.36 -7.86 -19.47
CA SER A 88 2.64 -6.63 -19.12
C SER A 88 2.66 -6.40 -17.62
N ARG A 89 2.37 -5.16 -17.21
CA ARG A 89 2.37 -4.78 -15.79
C ARG A 89 1.11 -4.05 -15.40
N ASP A 90 0.61 -4.38 -14.22
CA ASP A 90 -0.54 -3.72 -13.59
C ASP A 90 -0.07 -2.79 -12.48
N TYR A 91 -0.69 -1.61 -12.39
CA TYR A 91 -0.21 -0.53 -11.53
C TYR A 91 -1.28 -0.02 -10.57
N GLY A 92 -0.85 0.31 -9.36
CA GLY A 92 -1.55 1.11 -8.37
C GLY A 92 -2.82 0.48 -7.80
N ILE A 93 -3.75 1.35 -7.39
CA ILE A 93 -4.97 0.99 -6.65
C ILE A 93 -5.90 0.06 -7.43
N PHE A 94 -6.09 0.31 -8.72
CA PHE A 94 -6.98 -0.50 -9.55
C PHE A 94 -6.23 -1.49 -10.43
N GLN A 95 -4.93 -1.72 -10.18
CA GLN A 95 -4.08 -2.60 -10.99
C GLN A 95 -4.29 -2.35 -12.50
N VAL A 96 -4.21 -1.08 -12.91
CA VAL A 96 -4.43 -0.70 -14.31
C VAL A 96 -3.25 -1.19 -15.15
N ASN A 97 -3.57 -2.04 -16.13
CA ASN A 97 -2.59 -2.63 -17.04
C ASN A 97 -1.92 -1.58 -17.97
N ASP A 98 -0.62 -1.73 -18.23
CA ASP A 98 0.11 -0.79 -19.07
C ASP A 98 -0.18 -0.82 -20.56
N LEU A 99 -0.94 -1.79 -21.05
CA LEU A 99 -1.51 -1.74 -22.40
C LEU A 99 -2.46 -0.52 -22.58
N TRP A 100 -2.95 0.08 -21.50
CA TRP A 100 -3.75 1.31 -21.54
C TRP A 100 -2.93 2.59 -21.75
N VAL A 101 -1.60 2.53 -21.68
CA VAL A 101 -0.73 3.71 -21.90
C VAL A 101 -0.98 4.34 -23.26
N ARG A 102 -1.20 3.55 -24.31
CA ARG A 102 -1.47 4.04 -25.66
C ARG A 102 -2.77 4.85 -25.78
N VAL A 103 -3.67 4.74 -24.81
CA VAL A 103 -4.99 5.40 -24.81
C VAL A 103 -5.03 6.56 -23.81
N TYR A 104 -4.49 6.36 -22.61
CA TYR A 104 -4.67 7.29 -21.48
C TYR A 104 -3.36 7.91 -20.97
N GLY A 105 -2.22 7.65 -21.63
CA GLY A 105 -0.91 8.10 -21.18
C GLY A 105 -0.37 7.28 -20.00
N SER A 106 0.83 7.60 -19.53
CA SER A 106 1.53 6.81 -18.50
C SER A 106 1.44 7.38 -17.08
N GLU A 107 0.70 8.47 -16.85
CA GLU A 107 0.66 9.14 -15.54
C GLU A 107 0.11 8.24 -14.42
N PHE A 108 -0.83 7.36 -14.75
CA PHE A 108 -1.42 6.41 -13.80
C PHE A 108 -0.42 5.43 -13.19
N LYS A 109 0.76 5.25 -13.81
CA LYS A 109 1.84 4.41 -13.28
C LYS A 109 2.55 5.03 -12.07
N ARG A 110 2.45 6.35 -11.90
CA ARG A 110 3.22 7.11 -10.89
C ARG A 110 2.34 7.92 -9.93
N SER A 111 1.04 7.97 -10.17
CA SER A 111 0.08 8.72 -9.35
C SER A 111 -1.14 7.87 -9.09
N TRP A 112 -1.39 7.56 -7.81
CA TRP A 112 -2.57 6.81 -7.39
C TRP A 112 -3.87 7.56 -7.71
N LYS A 113 -3.87 8.89 -7.70
CA LYS A 113 -5.03 9.69 -8.16
C LYS A 113 -5.28 9.49 -9.65
N LYS A 114 -4.23 9.58 -10.48
CA LYS A 114 -4.33 9.32 -11.92
C LYS A 114 -4.69 7.87 -12.23
N ASN A 115 -4.32 6.95 -11.37
CA ASN A 115 -4.74 5.55 -11.41
C ASN A 115 -6.26 5.42 -11.24
N ILE A 116 -6.83 6.02 -10.19
CA ILE A 116 -8.28 6.02 -9.95
C ILE A 116 -9.03 6.71 -11.10
N GLU A 117 -8.55 7.86 -11.59
CA GLU A 117 -9.14 8.56 -12.75
C GLU A 117 -9.11 7.69 -14.02
N THR A 118 -8.02 6.97 -14.25
CA THR A 118 -7.88 6.10 -15.43
C THR A 118 -8.79 4.88 -15.33
N ALA A 119 -8.91 4.29 -14.14
CA ALA A 119 -9.86 3.21 -13.89
C ALA A 119 -11.31 3.65 -14.20
N LYS A 120 -11.70 4.85 -13.79
CA LYS A 120 -13.03 5.41 -14.15
C LYS A 120 -13.22 5.54 -15.65
N LYS A 121 -12.22 6.02 -16.39
CA LYS A 121 -12.27 6.11 -17.86
C LYS A 121 -12.43 4.73 -18.51
N ILE A 122 -11.75 3.71 -18.00
CA ILE A 122 -11.89 2.32 -18.47
C ILE A 122 -13.30 1.81 -18.20
N PHE A 123 -13.81 1.99 -16.97
CA PHE A 123 -15.16 1.60 -16.58
C PHE A 123 -16.25 2.29 -17.43
N ASP A 124 -16.12 3.61 -17.65
CA ASP A 124 -17.07 4.37 -18.46
C ASP A 124 -17.06 3.91 -19.93
N ARG A 125 -15.89 3.50 -20.42
CA ARG A 125 -15.75 2.96 -21.78
C ARG A 125 -16.33 1.56 -21.92
N SER A 126 -16.18 0.69 -20.92
CA SER A 126 -16.72 -0.68 -20.94
C SER A 126 -18.19 -0.75 -20.55
N GLY A 127 -18.67 0.23 -19.76
CA GLY A 127 -20.00 0.24 -19.15
C GLY A 127 -20.19 -0.77 -18.02
N ASN A 128 -19.15 -1.49 -17.60
CA ASN A 128 -19.19 -2.54 -16.58
C ASN A 128 -17.79 -2.87 -16.02
N TRP A 129 -17.73 -3.76 -15.03
CA TRP A 129 -16.51 -4.16 -14.32
C TRP A 129 -15.72 -5.30 -14.98
N LYS A 130 -16.09 -5.78 -16.19
CA LYS A 130 -15.46 -6.95 -16.83
C LYS A 130 -13.98 -6.80 -17.16
N MET A 131 -13.44 -5.58 -17.11
CA MET A 131 -12.02 -5.30 -17.29
C MET A 131 -11.17 -5.66 -16.06
N TRP A 132 -11.79 -5.93 -14.92
CA TRP A 132 -11.14 -6.34 -13.67
C TRP A 132 -11.50 -7.79 -13.35
N TYR A 133 -10.63 -8.71 -13.78
CA TYR A 133 -10.77 -10.15 -13.60
C TYR A 133 -9.84 -10.63 -12.47
N SER A 134 -9.83 -9.97 -11.32
CA SER A 134 -9.17 -10.53 -10.14
C SER A 134 -10.15 -11.44 -9.39
N SER A 135 -9.68 -12.62 -8.98
CA SER A 135 -10.24 -13.62 -8.05
C SER A 135 -11.78 -13.85 -7.94
N TRP A 136 -12.18 -15.04 -7.48
CA TRP A 136 -13.59 -15.45 -7.32
C TRP A 136 -14.51 -14.49 -6.55
N ASN A 137 -13.96 -13.58 -5.73
CA ASN A 137 -14.75 -12.60 -4.97
C ASN A 137 -15.17 -11.38 -5.82
N CYS A 138 -14.37 -10.99 -6.82
CA CYS A 138 -14.60 -9.76 -7.59
C CYS A 138 -15.42 -10.06 -8.86
N HIS A 139 -15.49 -11.34 -9.27
CA HIS A 139 -16.31 -11.83 -10.39
C HIS A 139 -17.83 -11.63 -10.19
N ARG A 140 -18.30 -11.43 -8.95
CA ARG A 140 -19.76 -11.27 -8.67
C ARG A 140 -20.29 -9.88 -8.99
N LEU A 141 -19.42 -8.95 -9.38
CA LEU A 141 -19.77 -7.56 -9.71
C LEU A 141 -19.91 -7.29 -11.22
N GLY A 142 -19.65 -8.29 -12.07
CA GLY A 142 -19.62 -8.21 -13.54
C GLY A 142 -20.89 -8.67 -14.25
#